data_AF-A0A497A895-F1
#
_entry.id   AF-A0A497A895-F1
#
_cell.length_a   1.000
_cell.length_b   1.000
_cell.length_c   1.000
_cell.angle_alpha   90.00
_cell.angle_beta   90.00
_cell.angle_gamma   90.00
#
_symmetry.space_group_name_H-M   'P 1'
#
loop_
_entity.id
_entity.type
_entity.pdbx_description
1 polymer ?
#
loop_
_entity_poly.entity_id
_entity_poly.type
_entity_poly.pdbx_seq_one_letter_code
_entity_poly.pdbx_strand_id
1 'polypeptide(L)'
;MEAYLDIETTGLSPWDDEITVVGIHRSHGDEAEFIQLVGKEITPGSVLEALNGVDIIYTYNGSRFDLPFIHCCLGINLAALFAHRDLMYDCWQNNLYGGFKAVKQQLGIQRRLTGINGYDAVKLWYRYMNYADSESFNTLL
;
A
#
# COMPACT_ATOMS: atom_id res chain seq x y z
N MET A 1 -16.91 8.02 -1.44
CA MET A 1 -15.54 8.18 -0.92
C MET A 1 -14.59 7.38 -1.79
N GLU A 2 -13.45 7.96 -2.17
CA GLU A 2 -12.38 7.24 -2.90
C GLU A 2 -11.32 6.77 -1.91
N ALA A 3 -10.63 5.66 -2.20
CA ALA A 3 -9.47 5.23 -1.42
C ALA A 3 -8.29 4.90 -2.32
N TYR A 4 -7.09 5.31 -1.91
CA TYR A 4 -5.82 4.94 -2.53
C TYR A 4 -5.13 3.96 -1.60
N LEU A 5 -4.95 2.72 -2.06
CA LEU A 5 -4.43 1.60 -1.29
C LEU A 5 -3.06 1.19 -1.84
N ASP A 6 -2.14 0.92 -0.93
CA ASP A 6 -0.80 0.42 -1.21
C ASP A 6 -0.36 -0.51 -0.07
N ILE A 7 0.40 -1.56 -0.39
CA ILE A 7 0.95 -2.48 0.62
C ILE A 7 2.47 -2.53 0.57
N GLU A 8 3.08 -2.76 1.74
CA GLU A 8 4.47 -3.17 1.85
C GLU A 8 4.51 -4.64 2.30
N THR A 9 5.45 -5.40 1.77
CA THR A 9 5.57 -6.84 1.99
C THR A 9 7.01 -7.24 2.29
N THR A 10 7.23 -8.42 2.86
CA THR A 10 8.59 -8.94 3.11
C THR A 10 9.30 -9.40 1.83
N GLY A 11 8.56 -9.58 0.73
CA GLY A 11 9.09 -10.07 -0.54
C GLY A 11 8.08 -9.95 -1.68
N LEU A 12 8.01 -10.92 -2.58
CA LEU A 12 7.21 -10.83 -3.81
C LEU A 12 6.21 -11.99 -3.99
N SER A 13 6.25 -12.99 -3.10
CA SER A 13 5.41 -14.18 -3.19
C SER A 13 4.35 -14.16 -2.09
N PRO A 14 3.06 -14.03 -2.39
CA PRO A 14 2.02 -14.05 -1.36
C PRO A 14 1.86 -15.42 -0.63
N TRP A 15 2.59 -16.44 -1.09
CA TRP A 15 2.62 -17.77 -0.48
C TRP A 15 3.75 -17.92 0.56
N ASP A 16 4.81 -17.13 0.43
CA ASP A 16 6.03 -17.24 1.23
C ASP A 16 6.37 -15.95 2.01
N ASP A 17 5.70 -14.85 1.66
CA ASP A 17 5.94 -13.52 2.20
C ASP A 17 4.67 -12.96 2.86
N GLU A 18 4.88 -12.02 3.79
CA GLU A 18 3.82 -11.42 4.59
C GLU A 18 3.61 -9.94 4.23
N ILE A 19 2.40 -9.44 4.48
CA ILE A 19 2.09 -8.01 4.43
C ILE A 19 2.57 -7.37 5.74
N THR A 20 3.41 -6.33 5.64
CA THR A 20 3.99 -5.63 6.79
C THR A 20 3.26 -4.32 7.09
N VAL A 21 2.78 -3.64 6.04
CA VAL A 21 2.02 -2.40 6.11
C VAL A 21 0.89 -2.42 5.10
N VAL A 22 -0.28 -1.93 5.49
CA VAL A 22 -1.36 -1.53 4.57
C VAL A 22 -1.60 -0.04 4.77
N GLY A 23 -1.36 0.76 3.72
CA GLY A 23 -1.64 2.19 3.70
C GLY A 23 -2.92 2.48 2.93
N ILE A 24 -3.82 3.26 3.51
CA ILE A 24 -5.11 3.63 2.90
C ILE A 24 -5.30 5.13 3.06
N HIS A 25 -5.28 5.86 1.94
CA HIS A 25 -5.65 7.27 1.90
C HIS A 25 -7.08 7.41 1.37
N ARG A 26 -8.01 7.83 2.22
CA ARG A 26 -9.41 8.06 1.86
C ARG A 26 -9.60 9.53 1.50
N SER A 27 -10.36 9.82 0.46
CA SER A 27 -10.63 11.20 0.05
C SER A 27 -12.02 11.38 -0.53
N HIS A 28 -12.64 12.50 -0.18
CA HIS A 28 -13.88 12.98 -0.79
C HIS A 28 -13.91 14.51 -0.81
N GLY A 29 -13.69 15.11 -1.98
CA GLY A 29 -13.56 16.56 -2.09
C GLY A 29 -12.35 17.07 -1.32
N ASP A 30 -12.56 18.00 -0.39
CA ASP A 30 -11.52 18.60 0.44
C ASP A 30 -11.20 17.77 1.71
N GLU A 31 -12.02 16.75 2.02
CA GLU A 31 -11.80 15.86 3.16
C GLU A 31 -10.85 14.72 2.75
N ALA A 32 -9.81 14.51 3.55
CA ALA A 32 -8.85 13.43 3.37
C ALA A 32 -8.43 12.86 4.72
N GLU A 33 -8.32 11.54 4.77
CA GLU A 33 -7.87 10.79 5.95
C GLU A 33 -6.84 9.75 5.52
N PHE A 34 -5.80 9.57 6.32
CA PHE A 34 -4.80 8.53 6.11
C PHE A 34 -4.84 7.52 7.25
N ILE A 35 -4.99 6.24 6.88
CA ILE A 35 -5.03 5.11 7.78
C ILE A 35 -3.85 4.21 7.44
N GLN A 36 -3.10 3.80 8.45
CA GLN A 36 -1.98 2.87 8.32
C GLN A 36 -2.17 1.72 9.29
N LEU A 37 -2.18 0.49 8.79
CA LEU A 37 -2.22 -0.73 9.57
C LEU A 37 -0.87 -1.42 9.49
N VAL A 38 -0.30 -1.82 10.63
CA VAL A 38 1.07 -2.35 10.69
C VAL A 38 1.12 -3.69 11.43
N GLY A 39 1.79 -4.67 10.83
CA GLY A 39 1.99 -6.00 11.40
C GLY A 39 0.70 -6.65 11.89
N LYS A 40 0.58 -6.87 13.21
CA LYS A 40 -0.56 -7.57 13.82
C LYS A 40 -1.89 -6.84 13.72
N GLU A 41 -1.87 -5.54 13.43
CA GLU A 41 -3.09 -4.76 13.17
C GLU A 41 -3.70 -5.09 11.81
N ILE A 42 -2.95 -5.72 10.91
CA ILE A 42 -3.40 -6.11 9.58
C ILE A 42 -4.23 -7.37 9.72
N THR A 43 -5.54 -7.19 9.76
CA THR A 43 -6.53 -8.26 9.82
C THR A 43 -7.57 -8.05 8.74
N PRO A 44 -8.32 -9.10 8.35
CA PRO A 44 -9.43 -8.93 7.42
C PRO A 44 -10.43 -7.86 7.88
N GLY A 45 -10.74 -7.83 9.17
CA GLY A 45 -11.70 -6.90 9.76
C GLY A 45 -11.20 -5.46 9.74
N SER A 46 -9.96 -5.21 10.16
CA SER A 46 -9.39 -3.85 10.19
C SER A 46 -9.22 -3.25 8.78
N VAL A 47 -8.86 -4.06 7.78
CA VAL A 47 -8.79 -3.60 6.38
C VAL A 47 -10.19 -3.24 5.86
N LEU A 48 -11.20 -4.07 6.12
CA LEU A 48 -12.57 -3.78 5.70
C LEU A 48 -13.17 -2.57 6.44
N GLU A 49 -12.86 -2.40 7.72
CA GLU A 49 -13.26 -1.24 8.51
C GLU A 49 -12.62 0.05 7.99
N ALA A 50 -11.31 0.01 7.69
CA ALA A 50 -10.61 1.15 7.08
C ALA A 50 -11.17 1.51 5.70
N LEU A 51 -11.73 0.54 4.96
CA LEU A 51 -12.39 0.75 3.67
C LEU A 51 -13.90 1.01 3.80
N ASN A 52 -14.44 1.14 5.00
CA ASN A 52 -15.87 1.36 5.16
C ASN A 52 -16.33 2.67 4.51
N GLY A 53 -17.43 2.61 3.75
CA GLY A 53 -17.98 3.73 2.98
C GLY A 53 -17.15 4.13 1.75
N VAL A 54 -16.10 3.38 1.39
CA VAL A 54 -15.36 3.56 0.13
C VAL A 54 -16.14 2.97 -1.03
N ASP A 55 -16.28 3.72 -2.12
CA ASP A 55 -16.96 3.29 -3.34
C ASP A 55 -15.99 2.67 -4.34
N ILE A 56 -14.77 3.22 -4.42
CA ILE A 56 -13.73 2.82 -5.38
C ILE A 56 -12.35 2.83 -4.73
N ILE A 57 -11.58 1.78 -5.04
CA ILE A 57 -10.18 1.63 -4.64
C ILE A 57 -9.28 1.91 -5.84
N TYR A 58 -8.28 2.75 -5.64
CA TYR A 58 -7.19 3.02 -6.57
C TYR A 58 -5.90 2.40 -6.05
N THR A 59 -5.13 1.80 -6.95
CA THR A 59 -3.81 1.22 -6.66
C THR A 59 -2.85 1.55 -7.80
N TYR A 60 -1.54 1.34 -7.63
CA TYR A 60 -0.59 1.36 -8.75
C TYR A 60 0.03 -0.04 -8.93
N ASN A 61 -0.31 -0.73 -10.03
CA ASN A 61 0.02 -2.14 -10.28
C ASN A 61 -0.63 -3.13 -9.29
N GLY A 62 -1.66 -2.69 -8.55
CA GLY A 62 -2.32 -3.51 -7.53
C GLY A 62 -3.19 -4.63 -8.07
N SER A 63 -3.62 -4.57 -9.34
CA SER A 63 -4.32 -5.70 -9.97
C SER A 63 -3.44 -6.95 -10.03
N ARG A 64 -2.11 -6.76 -10.10
CA ARG A 64 -1.12 -7.83 -10.26
C ARG A 64 -0.38 -8.14 -8.96
N PHE A 65 -0.39 -7.20 -8.02
CA PHE A 65 0.39 -7.31 -6.79
C PHE A 65 -0.52 -7.19 -5.57
N ASP A 66 -0.94 -5.99 -5.20
CA ASP A 66 -1.63 -5.67 -3.94
C ASP A 66 -2.88 -6.52 -3.69
N LEU A 67 -3.82 -6.55 -4.63
CA LEU A 67 -5.12 -7.24 -4.42
C LEU A 67 -4.96 -8.77 -4.36
N PRO A 68 -4.19 -9.42 -5.26
CA PRO A 68 -3.86 -10.84 -5.10
C PRO A 68 -3.15 -11.15 -3.77
N PHE A 69 -2.25 -10.28 -3.31
CA PHE A 69 -1.52 -10.46 -2.05
C PHE A 69 -2.47 -10.41 -0.85
N ILE A 70 -3.32 -9.38 -0.80
CA ILE A 70 -4.35 -9.23 0.23
C ILE A 70 -5.30 -10.42 0.22
N HIS A 71 -5.73 -10.88 -0.95
CA HIS A 71 -6.61 -12.03 -1.04
C HIS A 71 -5.96 -13.31 -0.53
N CYS A 72 -4.69 -13.55 -0.87
CA CYS A 72 -3.96 -14.73 -0.40
C CYS A 72 -3.70 -14.68 1.11
N CYS A 73 -3.17 -13.58 1.62
CA CYS A 73 -2.75 -13.46 3.03
C CYS A 73 -3.93 -13.27 3.99
N LEU A 74 -4.99 -12.55 3.58
CA LEU A 74 -6.11 -12.18 4.46
C LEU A 74 -7.42 -12.90 4.09
N GLY A 75 -7.48 -13.61 2.97
CA GLY A 75 -8.69 -14.32 2.54
C GLY A 75 -9.83 -13.41 2.08
N ILE A 76 -9.58 -12.10 1.89
CA ILE A 76 -10.58 -11.14 1.43
C ILE A 76 -10.30 -10.73 -0.03
N ASN A 77 -11.32 -10.84 -0.89
CA ASN A 77 -11.19 -10.44 -2.28
C ASN A 77 -11.70 -9.01 -2.48
N LEU A 78 -10.83 -8.02 -2.27
CA LEU A 78 -11.20 -6.60 -2.42
C LEU A 78 -11.68 -6.25 -3.84
N ALA A 79 -11.13 -6.90 -4.87
CA ALA A 79 -11.56 -6.70 -6.27
C ALA A 79 -13.01 -7.16 -6.53
N ALA A 80 -13.53 -8.09 -5.71
CA ALA A 80 -14.92 -8.53 -5.78
C ALA A 80 -15.87 -7.69 -4.91
N LEU A 81 -15.33 -6.95 -3.94
CA LEU A 81 -16.11 -6.17 -2.98
C LEU A 81 -16.26 -4.70 -3.37
N PHE A 82 -15.28 -4.14 -4.10
CA PHE A 82 -15.22 -2.72 -4.44
C PHE A 82 -15.01 -2.52 -5.93
N ALA A 83 -15.46 -1.37 -6.45
CA ALA A 83 -14.94 -0.91 -7.74
C ALA A 83 -13.43 -0.69 -7.60
N HIS A 84 -12.67 -1.02 -8.64
CA HIS A 84 -11.22 -0.91 -8.62
C HIS A 84 -10.70 -0.27 -9.90
N ARG A 85 -9.70 0.60 -9.75
CA ARG A 85 -8.98 1.22 -10.86
C ARG A 85 -7.47 1.18 -10.60
N ASP A 86 -6.75 0.54 -11.52
CA ASP A 86 -5.31 0.43 -11.46
C ASP A 86 -4.64 1.53 -12.30
N LEU A 87 -4.01 2.48 -11.60
CA LEU A 87 -3.39 3.66 -12.18
C LEU A 87 -2.20 3.32 -13.07
N MET A 88 -1.61 2.13 -12.96
CA MET A 88 -0.54 1.71 -13.87
C MET A 88 -1.06 1.63 -15.32
N TYR A 89 -2.27 1.10 -15.53
CA TYR A 89 -2.85 1.00 -16.87
C TYR A 89 -3.25 2.38 -17.42
N ASP A 90 -3.75 3.27 -16.57
CA ASP A 90 -4.01 4.68 -16.94
C ASP A 90 -2.71 5.38 -17.38
N CYS A 91 -1.60 5.12 -16.67
CA CYS A 91 -0.29 5.65 -17.03
C CYS A 91 0.20 5.10 -18.37
N TRP A 92 0.05 3.79 -18.61
CA TRP A 92 0.45 3.17 -19.88
C TRP A 92 -0.32 3.72 -21.07
N GLN A 93 -1.62 4.01 -20.91
CA GLN A 93 -2.42 4.67 -21.95
C GLN A 93 -1.89 6.08 -22.31
N ASN A 94 -1.15 6.70 -21.40
CA ASN A 94 -0.54 8.02 -21.58
C ASN A 94 0.98 7.94 -21.84
N ASN A 95 1.51 6.78 -22.24
CA ASN A 95 2.94 6.53 -22.50
C ASN A 95 3.86 6.75 -21.29
N LEU A 96 3.32 6.64 -20.07
CA LEU A 96 4.07 6.72 -18.82
C LEU A 96 4.36 5.30 -18.33
N TYR A 97 5.59 4.84 -18.56
CA TYR A 97 5.99 3.46 -18.27
C TYR A 97 6.93 3.36 -17.05
N GLY A 98 6.96 2.18 -16.46
CA GLY A 98 7.80 1.83 -15.31
C GLY A 98 7.05 1.79 -13.97
N GLY A 99 7.79 1.54 -12.90
CA GLY A 99 7.25 1.57 -11.54
C GLY A 99 6.83 2.97 -11.11
N PHE A 100 6.07 3.07 -10.02
CA PHE A 100 5.50 4.34 -9.54
C PHE A 100 6.55 5.45 -9.37
N LYS A 101 7.75 5.11 -8.91
CA LYS A 101 8.88 6.07 -8.80
C LYS A 101 9.30 6.65 -10.16
N ALA A 102 9.40 5.81 -11.19
CA ALA A 102 9.79 6.24 -12.53
C ALA A 102 8.71 7.12 -13.17
N VAL A 103 7.43 6.80 -12.97
CA VAL A 103 6.32 7.61 -13.47
C VAL A 103 6.24 8.96 -12.76
N LYS A 104 6.40 9.01 -11.43
CA LYS A 104 6.46 10.29 -10.69
C LYS A 104 7.56 11.22 -11.23
N GLN A 105 8.73 10.66 -11.56
CA GLN A 105 9.82 11.43 -12.14
C GLN A 105 9.46 11.98 -13.54
N GLN A 106 8.85 11.16 -14.40
CA GLN A 106 8.37 11.60 -15.72
C GLN A 106 7.33 12.71 -15.62
N LEU A 107 6.48 12.68 -14.59
CA LEU A 107 5.47 13.71 -14.30
C LEU A 107 6.01 14.95 -13.57
N GLY A 108 7.29 14.97 -13.19
CA GLY A 108 7.87 16.07 -12.41
C GLY A 108 7.34 16.18 -10.97
N ILE A 109 6.75 15.11 -10.43
CA ILE A 109 6.24 15.07 -9.05
C ILE A 109 7.43 14.87 -8.11
N GLN A 110 7.81 15.94 -7.42
CA GLN A 110 8.91 15.92 -6.46
C GLN A 110 8.49 15.31 -5.12
N ARG A 111 9.37 14.51 -4.54
CA ARG A 111 9.19 13.93 -3.21
C ARG A 111 9.48 15.00 -2.15
N ARG A 112 8.51 15.30 -1.28
CA ARG A 112 8.70 16.24 -0.15
C ARG A 112 9.46 15.66 1.06
N LEU A 113 9.58 14.33 1.18
CA LEU A 113 10.22 13.65 2.31
C LEU A 113 11.53 12.95 1.89
N THR A 114 12.65 13.49 2.35
CA THR A 114 14.01 12.94 2.25
C THR A 114 14.32 12.12 3.51
N GLY A 115 14.66 10.83 3.37
CA GLY A 115 15.22 10.09 4.51
C GLY A 115 15.33 8.57 4.32
N ILE A 116 14.22 7.91 3.96
CA ILE A 116 14.11 6.44 4.01
C ILE A 116 13.57 5.92 2.68
N ASN A 117 14.28 4.99 2.05
CA ASN A 117 13.81 4.28 0.86
C ASN A 117 13.12 2.96 1.27
N GLY A 118 12.38 2.32 0.36
CA GLY A 118 11.62 1.09 0.69
C GLY A 118 12.50 -0.06 1.18
N TYR A 119 13.76 -0.13 0.77
CA TYR A 119 14.70 -1.14 1.26
C TYR A 119 15.16 -0.86 2.70
N ASP A 120 15.35 0.41 3.06
CA ASP A 120 15.63 0.82 4.43
C ASP A 120 14.43 0.50 5.34
N ALA A 121 13.21 0.69 4.85
CA ALA A 121 11.99 0.33 5.56
C ALA A 121 11.92 -1.19 5.87
N VAL A 122 12.18 -2.04 4.88
CA VAL A 122 12.24 -3.50 5.09
C VAL A 122 13.27 -3.88 6.17
N LYS A 123 14.46 -3.27 6.17
CA LYS A 123 15.48 -3.53 7.21
C LYS A 123 15.03 -3.13 8.61
N LEU A 124 14.40 -1.97 8.74
CA LEU A 124 13.88 -1.49 10.02
C LEU A 124 12.77 -2.41 10.54
N TRP A 125 11.92 -2.93 9.65
CA TRP A 125 10.86 -3.88 10.00
C TRP A 125 11.43 -5.20 10.53
N TYR A 126 12.40 -5.77 9.83
CA TYR A 126 13.11 -6.96 10.30
C TYR A 126 13.75 -6.74 11.67
N ARG A 127 14.32 -5.55 11.93
CA ARG A 127 14.91 -5.23 13.23
C ARG A 127 13.87 -5.14 14.33
N TYR A 128 12.75 -4.49 14.08
CA TYR A 128 11.64 -4.41 15.04
C TYR A 128 11.12 -5.80 15.41
N MET A 129 10.84 -6.64 14.40
CA MET A 129 10.27 -7.98 14.59
C MET A 129 11.20 -8.94 15.36
N ASN A 130 12.52 -8.88 15.12
CA ASN A 130 13.47 -9.83 15.70
C ASN A 130 14.13 -9.35 16.99
N TYR A 131 14.19 -8.04 17.24
CA TYR A 131 14.94 -7.47 18.36
C TYR A 131 14.09 -6.59 19.29
N ALA A 132 12.77 -6.51 19.09
CA ALA A 132 11.87 -5.62 19.82
C ALA A 132 12.34 -4.16 19.85
N ASP A 133 13.06 -3.75 18.81
CA ASP A 133 13.68 -2.44 18.66
C ASP A 133 12.62 -1.39 18.32
N SER A 134 12.06 -0.78 19.37
CA SER A 134 10.99 0.22 19.27
C SER A 134 11.42 1.50 18.54
N GLU A 135 12.73 1.78 18.49
CA GLU A 135 13.29 2.95 17.79
C GLU A 135 13.28 2.74 16.27
N SER A 136 13.50 1.50 15.82
CA SER A 136 13.35 1.12 14.40
C SER A 136 11.91 1.28 13.90
N PHE A 137 10.91 1.00 14.75
CA PHE A 137 9.49 1.21 14.44
C PHE A 137 9.11 2.69 14.33
N ASN A 138 9.58 3.53 15.26
CA ASN A 138 9.33 4.98 15.19
C ASN A 138 10.02 5.66 13.99
N THR A 139 11.03 5.03 13.41
CA THR A 139 11.71 5.51 12.19
C THR A 139 10.95 5.10 10.92
N LEU A 140 10.13 4.05 10.98
CA LEU A 140 9.31 3.57 9.88
C LEU A 140 8.01 4.39 9.67
N LEU A 141 7.51 4.98 10.75
CA LEU A 141 6.28 5.78 10.83
C LEU A 141 6.59 7.28 10.72
#